data_AF-A0A2T0W2R3-F1
#
_entry.id   AF-A0A2T0W2R3-F1
#
_cell.length_a   1.000
_cell.length_b   1.000
_cell.length_c   1.000
_cell.angle_alpha   90.00
_cell.angle_beta   90.00
_cell.angle_gamma   90.00
#
_symmetry.space_group_name_H-M   'P 1'
#
loop_
_entity.id
_entity.type
_entity.pdbx_description
1 polymer ?
#
loop_
_entity_poly.entity_id
_entity_poly.type
_entity_poly.pdbx_seq_one_letter_code
_entity_poly.pdbx_strand_id
1 'polypeptide(L)'
;MTLTTDDFDFALPEELIAQTPLKNRSSSKMMVLTKESETIEDRQFESIVDELNEGDALVMNDTRVLPARLYGEKEDTHAHIEVLLLKNIEDDKWETLMKPAKKAKPGTVLSFGDGRLKATVLESLEHGGRIVEFSYDGIFLETLESLGEMPLPPYIKERLQDSERYQTVYAKENGSAAAPTAGLHFTEELLEKIKNKGVKLVFLTLHV
;
A
#
# COMPACT_ATOMS: atom_id res chain seq x y z
N MET A 1 -28.75 8.94 15.75
CA MET A 1 -28.93 8.56 14.34
C MET A 1 -27.82 7.59 14.00
N THR A 2 -28.12 6.49 13.33
CA THR A 2 -27.10 5.57 12.84
C THR A 2 -26.68 6.07 11.46
N LEU A 3 -25.40 6.37 11.29
CA LEU A 3 -24.85 6.74 9.98
C LEU A 3 -24.81 5.50 9.08
N THR A 4 -25.11 5.72 7.81
CA THR A 4 -25.05 4.75 6.71
C THR A 4 -23.88 5.08 5.79
N THR A 5 -23.52 4.19 4.87
CA THR A 5 -22.50 4.48 3.85
C THR A 5 -22.90 5.64 2.94
N ASP A 6 -24.20 5.81 2.70
CA ASP A 6 -24.75 6.83 1.82
C ASP A 6 -24.60 8.24 2.40
N ASP A 7 -24.49 8.37 3.73
CA ASP A 7 -24.22 9.66 4.40
C ASP A 7 -22.80 10.19 4.12
N PHE A 8 -21.93 9.36 3.53
CA PHE A 8 -20.57 9.72 3.12
C PHE A 8 -20.38 9.70 1.60
N ASP A 9 -21.46 9.51 0.83
CA ASP A 9 -21.39 9.53 -0.62
C ASP A 9 -21.24 10.96 -1.16
N PHE A 10 -20.48 11.11 -2.23
CA PHE A 10 -20.27 12.39 -2.91
C PHE A 10 -19.95 12.20 -4.38
N ALA A 11 -20.26 13.21 -5.19
CA ALA A 11 -19.90 13.19 -6.60
C ALA A 11 -18.38 13.30 -6.77
N LEU A 12 -17.73 12.19 -7.16
CA LEU A 12 -16.32 12.13 -7.53
C LEU A 12 -16.18 11.80 -9.03
N PRO A 13 -16.04 12.81 -9.91
CA PRO A 13 -15.74 12.56 -11.32
C PRO A 13 -14.44 11.75 -11.48
N GLU A 14 -14.46 10.72 -12.32
CA GLU A 14 -13.32 9.80 -12.50
C GLU A 14 -12.05 10.55 -12.96
N GLU A 15 -12.20 11.63 -13.73
CA GLU A 15 -11.10 12.47 -14.22
C GLU A 15 -10.36 13.21 -13.10
N LEU A 16 -10.94 13.31 -11.90
CA LEU A 16 -10.29 13.89 -10.72
C LEU A 16 -9.49 12.84 -9.93
N ILE A 17 -9.60 11.56 -10.26
CA ILE A 17 -8.81 10.48 -9.65
C ILE A 17 -7.46 10.40 -10.36
N ALA A 18 -6.41 10.91 -9.72
CA ALA A 18 -5.06 10.89 -10.26
C ALA A 18 -4.61 9.45 -10.59
N GLN A 19 -4.29 9.20 -11.86
CA GLN A 19 -3.79 7.91 -12.34
C GLN A 19 -2.28 7.79 -12.20
N THR A 20 -1.56 8.92 -12.23
CA THR A 20 -0.12 8.99 -11.99
C THR A 20 0.22 10.10 -11.02
N PRO A 21 1.21 9.89 -10.14
CA PRO A 21 1.66 10.93 -9.23
C PRO A 21 2.38 12.05 -9.99
N LEU A 22 2.31 13.28 -9.46
CA LEU A 22 3.06 14.42 -9.99
C LEU A 22 4.56 14.14 -10.03
N LYS A 23 5.29 14.66 -11.03
CA LYS A 23 6.76 14.50 -11.11
C LYS A 23 7.45 15.05 -9.86
N ASN A 24 7.08 16.25 -9.44
CA ASN A 24 7.44 16.80 -8.13
C ASN A 24 6.30 16.53 -7.14
N ARG A 25 6.53 15.61 -6.20
CA ARG A 25 5.51 15.17 -5.22
C ARG A 25 5.08 16.28 -4.27
N SER A 26 5.96 17.24 -3.96
CA SER A 26 5.64 18.35 -3.04
C SER A 26 4.81 19.47 -3.69
N SER A 27 4.72 19.49 -5.03
CA SER A 27 3.88 20.44 -5.77
C SER A 27 2.40 20.02 -5.85
N SER A 28 1.98 19.05 -5.04
CA SER A 28 0.56 18.70 -4.92
C SER A 28 -0.21 19.81 -4.18
N LYS A 29 -1.50 19.94 -4.51
CA LYS A 29 -2.40 20.79 -3.73
C LYS A 29 -2.60 20.22 -2.32
N MET A 30 -2.83 21.11 -1.36
CA MET A 30 -3.15 20.80 0.02
C MET A 30 -4.34 21.66 0.44
N MET A 31 -5.42 21.03 0.88
CA MET A 31 -6.56 21.73 1.47
C MET A 31 -6.33 21.84 2.98
N VAL A 32 -6.30 23.06 3.50
CA VAL A 32 -6.23 23.32 4.95
C VAL A 32 -7.64 23.60 5.44
N LEU A 33 -8.14 22.74 6.32
CA LEU A 33 -9.43 22.89 6.98
C LEU A 33 -9.18 23.28 8.44
N THR A 34 -9.60 24.48 8.84
CA THR A 34 -9.56 24.90 10.24
C THR A 34 -10.91 24.62 10.88
N LYS A 35 -10.95 23.74 11.87
CA LYS A 35 -12.20 23.26 12.48
C LYS A 35 -12.93 24.35 13.26
N GLU A 36 -12.20 25.18 14.00
CA GLU A 36 -12.76 26.19 14.90
C GLU A 36 -13.42 27.34 14.14
N SER A 37 -12.84 27.74 13.01
CA SER A 37 -13.35 28.82 12.15
C SER A 37 -14.15 28.30 10.95
N GLU A 38 -14.22 26.98 10.76
CA GLU A 38 -14.83 26.32 9.59
C GLU A 38 -14.30 26.87 8.25
N THR A 39 -13.04 27.31 8.22
CA THR A 39 -12.42 27.86 7.01
C THR A 39 -11.72 26.79 6.20
N ILE A 40 -11.79 26.94 4.88
CA ILE A 40 -11.14 26.08 3.89
C ILE A 40 -10.21 26.95 3.06
N GLU A 41 -8.94 26.57 3.00
CA GLU A 41 -7.92 27.24 2.20
C GLU A 41 -7.20 26.25 1.28
N ASP A 42 -7.04 26.62 0.01
CA ASP A 42 -6.22 25.88 -0.94
C ASP A 42 -4.77 26.39 -0.89
N ARG A 43 -3.84 25.50 -0.58
CA ARG A 43 -2.39 25.75 -0.54
C ARG A 43 -1.63 24.74 -1.39
N GLN A 44 -0.32 24.97 -1.53
CA GLN A 44 0.60 23.95 -2.05
C GLN A 44 1.13 23.12 -0.87
N PHE A 45 1.40 21.83 -1.09
CA PHE A 45 1.86 20.95 0.00
C PHE A 45 3.22 21.36 0.57
N GLU A 46 4.07 22.04 -0.20
CA GLU A 46 5.30 22.65 0.32
C GLU A 46 5.06 23.64 1.47
N SER A 47 3.89 24.26 1.53
CA SER A 47 3.48 25.15 2.62
C SER A 47 3.09 24.42 3.90
N ILE A 48 3.11 23.08 3.95
CA ILE A 48 2.82 22.32 5.19
C ILE A 48 3.75 22.72 6.34
N VAL A 49 4.96 23.20 6.03
CA VAL A 49 5.91 23.71 7.02
C VAL A 49 5.31 24.88 7.81
N ASP A 50 4.45 25.69 7.19
CA ASP A 50 3.81 26.84 7.82
C ASP A 50 2.71 26.44 8.81
N GLU A 51 2.14 25.25 8.63
CA GLU A 51 1.08 24.68 9.48
C GLU A 51 1.63 23.95 10.72
N LEU A 52 2.96 23.86 10.87
CA LEU A 52 3.63 23.17 11.98
C LEU A 52 4.40 24.17 12.86
N ASN A 53 4.45 23.94 14.17
CA ASN A 53 5.15 24.78 15.14
C ASN A 53 6.32 24.06 15.80
N GLU A 54 7.27 24.83 16.33
CA GLU A 54 8.34 24.27 17.16
C GLU A 54 7.75 23.48 18.34
N GLY A 55 8.25 22.26 18.55
CA GLY A 55 7.75 21.36 19.60
C GLY A 55 6.68 20.38 19.14
N ASP A 56 6.08 20.57 17.95
CA ASP A 56 5.14 19.60 17.36
C ASP A 56 5.83 18.27 17.03
N ALA A 57 5.03 17.22 16.84
CA ALA A 57 5.50 15.92 16.38
C ALA A 57 4.74 15.47 15.12
N LEU A 58 5.49 15.18 14.05
CA LEU A 58 4.97 14.56 12.84
C LEU A 58 5.20 13.04 12.94
N VAL A 59 4.11 12.30 13.14
CA VAL A 59 4.13 10.83 13.27
C VAL A 59 3.95 10.21 11.89
N MET A 60 4.89 9.37 11.48
CA MET A 60 4.98 8.86 10.11
C MET A 60 5.10 7.34 10.11
N ASN A 61 4.36 6.68 9.22
CA ASN A 61 4.47 5.23 9.02
C ASN A 61 5.64 4.91 8.07
N ASP A 62 6.69 4.24 8.57
CA ASP A 62 7.90 3.89 7.80
C ASP A 62 7.86 2.50 7.14
N THR A 63 6.67 1.90 7.04
CA THR A 63 6.45 0.67 6.27
C THR A 63 6.88 0.87 4.80
N ARG A 64 7.53 -0.15 4.25
CA ARG A 64 7.92 -0.26 2.85
C ARG A 64 7.01 -1.27 2.16
N VAL A 65 6.45 -0.86 1.04
CA VAL A 65 5.48 -1.68 0.29
C VAL A 65 6.19 -2.78 -0.46
N LEU A 66 5.74 -4.02 -0.26
CA LEU A 66 6.19 -5.18 -1.00
C LEU A 66 5.50 -5.25 -2.38
N PRO A 67 6.14 -5.86 -3.39
CA PRO A 67 5.46 -6.27 -4.61
C PRO A 67 4.55 -7.48 -4.33
N ALA A 68 3.54 -7.25 -3.49
CA ALA A 68 2.70 -8.25 -2.86
C ALA A 68 1.61 -8.82 -3.79
N ARG A 69 1.55 -8.41 -5.06
CA ARG A 69 0.59 -8.96 -6.03
C ARG A 69 1.28 -9.98 -6.93
N LEU A 70 0.86 -11.23 -6.83
CA LEU A 70 1.33 -12.33 -7.65
C LEU A 70 0.25 -12.78 -8.63
N TYR A 71 0.66 -13.14 -9.84
CA TYR A 71 -0.18 -13.80 -10.82
C TYR A 71 0.34 -15.21 -11.04
N GLY A 72 -0.49 -16.20 -10.71
CA GLY A 72 -0.13 -17.60 -10.82
C GLY A 72 -1.24 -18.41 -11.45
N GLU A 73 -1.04 -19.72 -11.45
CA GLU A 73 -2.00 -20.68 -11.96
C GLU A 73 -2.10 -21.90 -11.03
N LYS A 74 -3.26 -22.54 -11.01
CA LYS A 74 -3.39 -23.83 -10.32
C LYS A 74 -2.56 -24.88 -11.05
N GLU A 75 -1.78 -25.68 -10.32
CA GLU A 75 -0.94 -26.72 -10.93
C GLU A 75 -1.73 -27.80 -11.69
N ASP A 76 -2.94 -28.11 -11.23
CA ASP A 76 -3.78 -29.18 -11.78
C ASP A 76 -4.55 -28.76 -13.04
N THR A 77 -5.04 -27.51 -13.09
CA THR A 77 -5.96 -27.03 -14.12
C THR A 77 -5.42 -25.86 -14.94
N HIS A 78 -4.24 -25.33 -14.62
CA HIS A 78 -3.66 -24.10 -15.19
C HIS A 78 -4.62 -22.90 -15.15
N ALA A 79 -5.50 -22.86 -14.15
CA ALA A 79 -6.47 -21.79 -14.03
C ALA A 79 -5.79 -20.58 -13.37
N HIS A 80 -5.82 -19.43 -14.03
CA HIS A 80 -5.24 -18.20 -13.50
C HIS A 80 -5.89 -17.74 -12.20
N ILE A 81 -5.03 -17.39 -11.23
CA ILE A 81 -5.39 -16.83 -9.93
C ILE A 81 -4.43 -15.68 -9.63
N GLU A 82 -5.01 -14.52 -9.34
CA GLU A 82 -4.33 -13.38 -8.73
C GLU A 82 -4.31 -13.57 -7.21
N VAL A 83 -3.16 -13.33 -6.59
CA VAL A 83 -2.94 -13.43 -5.15
C VAL A 83 -2.36 -12.10 -4.67
N LEU A 84 -3.02 -11.47 -3.71
CA LEU A 84 -2.53 -10.29 -2.99
C LEU A 84 -2.13 -10.72 -1.59
N LEU A 85 -0.85 -10.63 -1.26
CA LEU A 85 -0.35 -10.87 0.10
C LEU A 85 -0.82 -9.71 0.99
N LEU A 86 -1.28 -10.03 2.20
CA LEU A 86 -1.71 -9.04 3.19
C LEU A 86 -0.76 -9.02 4.38
N LYS A 87 -0.61 -10.17 5.03
CA LYS A 87 0.11 -10.26 6.31
C LYS A 87 0.89 -11.57 6.39
N ASN A 88 2.15 -11.47 6.76
CA ASN A 88 2.92 -12.63 7.19
C ASN A 88 2.46 -13.03 8.59
N ILE A 89 2.03 -14.29 8.74
CA ILE A 89 1.54 -14.82 10.02
C ILE A 89 2.70 -15.40 10.81
N GLU A 90 3.41 -16.35 10.20
CA GLU A 90 4.54 -17.09 10.76
C GLU A 90 5.27 -17.80 9.62
N ASP A 91 6.61 -17.78 9.64
CA ASP A 91 7.45 -18.43 8.62
C ASP A 91 6.97 -18.11 7.20
N ASP A 92 6.70 -19.15 6.40
CA ASP A 92 6.23 -19.06 5.02
C ASP A 92 4.69 -18.99 4.90
N LYS A 93 3.99 -18.79 6.02
CA LYS A 93 2.53 -18.67 6.05
C LYS A 93 2.06 -17.24 5.95
N TRP A 94 1.18 -17.00 5.00
CA TRP A 94 0.67 -15.67 4.70
C TRP A 94 -0.84 -15.67 4.61
N GLU A 95 -1.43 -14.60 5.15
CA GLU A 95 -2.79 -14.20 4.81
C GLU A 95 -2.78 -13.51 3.45
N THR A 96 -3.72 -13.90 2.59
CA THR A 96 -3.84 -13.40 1.22
C THR A 96 -5.29 -13.14 0.83
N LEU A 97 -5.50 -12.26 -0.14
CA LEU A 97 -6.73 -12.18 -0.92
C LEU A 97 -6.51 -12.79 -2.29
N MET A 98 -7.48 -13.53 -2.80
CA MET A 98 -7.37 -14.23 -4.07
C MET A 98 -8.49 -13.87 -5.03
N LYS A 99 -8.17 -13.77 -6.32
CA LYS A 99 -9.15 -13.52 -7.39
C LYS A 99 -8.90 -14.48 -8.55
N PRO A 100 -9.86 -15.36 -8.92
CA PRO A 100 -11.16 -15.59 -8.28
C PRO A 100 -11.07 -16.48 -7.03
N ALA A 101 -11.46 -15.96 -5.85
CA ALA A 101 -11.42 -16.68 -4.56
C ALA A 101 -12.13 -18.05 -4.55
N LYS A 102 -13.19 -18.22 -5.34
CA LYS A 102 -13.97 -19.47 -5.43
C LYS A 102 -13.14 -20.66 -5.95
N LYS A 103 -12.06 -20.39 -6.69
CA LYS A 103 -11.17 -21.42 -7.26
C LYS A 103 -10.02 -21.83 -6.33
N ALA A 104 -9.83 -21.11 -5.22
CA ALA A 104 -8.78 -21.34 -4.25
C ALA A 104 -9.35 -21.95 -2.97
N LYS A 105 -9.61 -23.26 -2.99
CA LYS A 105 -10.06 -24.02 -1.81
C LYS A 105 -8.85 -24.58 -1.05
N PRO A 106 -8.98 -24.90 0.24
CA PRO A 106 -7.94 -25.64 0.97
C PRO A 106 -7.44 -26.87 0.18
N GLY A 107 -6.12 -27.07 0.16
CA GLY A 107 -5.41 -28.07 -0.63
C GLY A 107 -5.10 -27.65 -2.08
N THR A 108 -5.58 -26.50 -2.55
CA THR A 108 -5.19 -25.98 -3.87
C THR A 108 -3.72 -25.59 -3.86
N VAL A 109 -2.96 -26.04 -4.86
CA VAL A 109 -1.57 -25.62 -5.08
C VAL A 109 -1.51 -24.67 -6.26
N LEU A 110 -0.91 -23.50 -6.02
CA LEU A 110 -0.65 -22.47 -7.01
C LEU A 110 0.83 -22.49 -7.37
N SER A 111 1.13 -22.27 -8.64
CA SER A 111 2.48 -22.10 -9.18
C SER A 111 2.63 -20.70 -9.75
N PHE A 112 3.77 -20.07 -9.48
CA PHE A 112 4.14 -18.74 -9.95
C PHE A 112 5.51 -18.80 -10.63
N GLY A 113 5.66 -18.08 -11.75
CA GLY A 113 6.93 -17.93 -12.46
C GLY A 113 7.60 -19.25 -12.82
N ASP A 114 6.85 -20.16 -13.46
CA ASP A 114 7.31 -21.49 -13.89
C ASP A 114 7.70 -22.43 -12.74
N GLY A 115 7.05 -22.29 -11.59
CA GLY A 115 7.24 -23.16 -10.43
C GLY A 115 8.35 -22.72 -9.48
N ARG A 116 8.96 -21.55 -9.72
CA ARG A 116 9.96 -20.93 -8.82
C ARG A 116 9.39 -20.61 -7.44
N LEU A 117 8.11 -20.30 -7.38
CA LEU A 117 7.36 -20.12 -6.14
C LEU A 117 6.07 -20.91 -6.23
N LYS A 118 5.72 -21.63 -5.16
CA LYS A 118 4.44 -22.32 -5.02
C LYS A 118 3.74 -21.87 -3.76
N ALA A 119 2.41 -21.90 -3.77
CA ALA A 119 1.60 -21.62 -2.59
C ALA A 119 0.53 -22.68 -2.42
N THR A 120 0.50 -23.33 -1.26
CA THR A 120 -0.56 -24.27 -0.89
C THR A 120 -1.59 -23.54 -0.03
N VAL A 121 -2.85 -23.54 -0.46
CA VAL A 121 -3.95 -22.98 0.33
C VAL A 121 -4.22 -23.89 1.53
N LEU A 122 -4.00 -23.38 2.73
CA LEU A 122 -4.24 -24.09 3.99
C LEU A 122 -5.69 -23.90 4.48
N GLU A 123 -6.18 -22.65 4.46
CA GLU A 123 -7.44 -22.29 5.11
C GLU A 123 -8.20 -21.19 4.35
N SER A 124 -9.52 -21.14 4.53
CA SER A 124 -10.39 -20.04 4.10
C SER A 124 -10.91 -19.26 5.31
N LEU A 125 -10.73 -17.95 5.31
CA LEU A 125 -11.16 -17.04 6.38
C LEU A 125 -12.56 -16.48 6.10
N GLU A 126 -13.28 -16.08 7.16
CA GLU A 126 -14.66 -15.59 7.08
C GLU A 126 -14.79 -14.32 6.23
N HIS A 127 -13.83 -13.40 6.30
CA HIS A 127 -13.79 -12.18 5.50
C HIS A 127 -13.35 -12.40 4.03
N GLY A 128 -13.22 -13.66 3.62
CA GLY A 128 -12.87 -14.03 2.24
C GLY A 128 -11.38 -14.23 1.99
N GLY A 129 -10.52 -13.97 2.98
CA GLY A 129 -9.08 -14.24 2.92
C GLY A 129 -8.73 -15.73 2.82
N ARG A 130 -7.47 -16.01 2.49
CA ARG A 130 -6.89 -17.36 2.46
C ARG A 130 -5.56 -17.37 3.21
N ILE A 131 -5.36 -18.39 4.03
CA ILE A 131 -4.02 -18.70 4.53
C ILE A 131 -3.35 -19.61 3.53
N VAL A 132 -2.16 -19.22 3.09
CA VAL A 132 -1.30 -20.02 2.23
C VAL A 132 0.03 -20.29 2.91
N GLU A 133 0.66 -21.39 2.55
CA GLU A 133 2.06 -21.67 2.86
C GLU A 133 2.87 -21.66 1.56
N PHE A 134 3.92 -20.85 1.51
CA PHE A 134 4.79 -20.75 0.35
C PHE A 134 5.88 -21.81 0.39
N SER A 135 6.29 -22.26 -0.81
CA SER A 135 7.43 -23.14 -1.02
C SER A 135 8.28 -22.60 -2.17
N TYR A 136 9.56 -22.41 -1.91
CA TYR A 136 10.54 -21.79 -2.81
C TYR A 136 11.95 -22.21 -2.42
N ASP A 137 12.90 -22.00 -3.32
CA ASP A 137 14.33 -22.12 -3.04
C ASP A 137 14.92 -20.72 -2.77
N GLY A 138 15.81 -20.60 -1.78
CA GLY A 138 16.52 -19.34 -1.49
C GLY A 138 15.78 -18.39 -0.56
N ILE A 139 15.73 -17.10 -0.92
CA ILE A 139 15.14 -16.03 -0.10
C ILE A 139 13.77 -15.65 -0.65
N PHE A 140 12.73 -15.69 0.19
CA PHE A 140 11.35 -15.36 -0.20
C PHE A 140 11.25 -13.98 -0.83
N LEU A 141 11.86 -12.98 -0.19
CA LEU A 141 11.77 -11.58 -0.60
C LEU A 141 12.33 -11.35 -2.00
N GLU A 142 13.48 -11.95 -2.33
CA GLU A 142 14.07 -11.86 -3.68
C GLU A 142 13.17 -12.53 -4.73
N THR A 143 12.56 -13.66 -4.37
CA THR A 143 11.62 -14.35 -5.24
C THR A 143 10.37 -13.49 -5.48
N LEU A 144 9.81 -12.90 -4.42
CA LEU A 144 8.68 -12.00 -4.48
C LEU A 144 8.99 -10.74 -5.29
N GLU A 145 10.18 -10.14 -5.12
CA GLU A 145 10.63 -8.99 -5.91
C GLU A 145 10.74 -9.31 -7.41
N SER A 146 11.12 -10.56 -7.75
CA SER A 146 11.24 -10.98 -9.15
C SER A 146 9.92 -11.34 -9.83
N LEU A 147 8.90 -11.76 -9.05
CA LEU A 147 7.64 -12.29 -9.56
C LEU A 147 6.44 -11.36 -9.33
N GLY A 148 6.53 -10.52 -8.31
CA GLY A 148 5.45 -9.70 -7.82
C GLY A 148 5.31 -8.38 -8.56
N GLU A 149 4.10 -7.85 -8.53
CA GLU A 149 3.77 -6.50 -8.97
C GLU A 149 3.39 -5.63 -7.76
N MET A 150 3.65 -4.32 -7.88
CA MET A 150 3.25 -3.36 -6.86
C MET A 150 1.72 -3.34 -6.75
N PRO A 151 1.14 -3.62 -5.57
CA PRO A 151 -0.30 -3.65 -5.37
C PRO A 151 -0.89 -2.24 -5.35
N LEU A 152 -1.28 -1.72 -6.52
CA LEU A 152 -1.98 -0.44 -6.61
C LEU A 152 -3.47 -0.60 -6.27
N PRO A 153 -4.10 0.44 -5.67
CA PRO A 153 -5.54 0.49 -5.50
C PRO A 153 -6.28 0.25 -6.83
N PRO A 154 -7.45 -0.41 -6.81
CA PRO A 154 -8.14 -0.86 -8.03
C PRO A 154 -8.60 0.27 -8.96
N TYR A 155 -8.69 1.51 -8.45
CA TYR A 155 -9.04 2.70 -9.22
C TYR A 155 -7.85 3.33 -9.97
N ILE A 156 -6.61 2.90 -9.67
CA ILE A 156 -5.40 3.29 -10.41
C ILE A 156 -5.16 2.24 -11.48
N LYS A 157 -5.41 2.60 -12.75
CA LYS A 157 -5.29 1.69 -13.90
C LYS A 157 -3.90 1.76 -14.55
N GLU A 158 -3.21 2.88 -14.40
CA GLU A 158 -1.89 3.08 -14.98
C GLU A 158 -0.82 2.37 -14.15
N ARG A 159 0.08 1.66 -14.83
CA ARG A 159 1.26 1.07 -14.22
C ARG A 159 2.30 2.16 -13.97
N LEU A 160 2.88 2.16 -12.78
CA LEU A 160 4.01 3.03 -12.48
C LEU A 160 5.24 2.59 -13.29
N GLN A 161 5.90 3.56 -13.93
CA GLN A 161 7.18 3.31 -14.60
C GLN A 161 8.31 3.05 -13.59
N ASP A 162 8.20 3.66 -12.42
CA ASP A 162 9.14 3.53 -11.30
C ASP A 162 8.34 3.17 -10.04
N SER A 163 8.52 1.94 -9.56
CA SER A 163 7.84 1.42 -8.37
C SER A 163 8.25 2.17 -7.10
N GLU A 164 9.43 2.77 -7.07
CA GLU A 164 9.92 3.56 -5.93
C GLU A 164 9.10 4.84 -5.74
N ARG A 165 8.39 5.28 -6.78
CA ARG A 165 7.40 6.38 -6.67
C ARG A 165 6.22 6.05 -5.78
N TYR A 166 5.99 4.76 -5.50
CA TYR A 166 5.00 4.28 -4.56
C TYR A 166 5.58 4.00 -3.16
N GLN A 167 6.72 4.61 -2.84
CA GLN A 167 7.32 4.59 -1.51
C GLN A 167 7.43 6.02 -0.95
N THR A 168 7.31 6.12 0.36
CA THR A 168 7.69 7.34 1.07
C THR A 168 9.22 7.44 1.07
N VAL A 169 9.74 8.66 1.12
CA VAL A 169 11.21 8.89 1.15
C VAL A 169 11.89 8.41 2.43
N TYR A 170 11.10 7.91 3.39
CA TYR A 170 11.56 7.42 4.68
C TYR A 170 11.11 5.97 4.94
N ALA A 171 10.61 5.26 3.92
CA ALA A 171 10.24 3.85 4.03
C ALA A 171 11.47 2.98 4.32
N LYS A 172 11.37 2.10 5.32
CA LYS A 172 12.47 1.26 5.80
C LYS A 172 12.05 -0.19 6.00
N GLU A 173 10.91 -0.40 6.66
CA GLU A 173 10.52 -1.72 7.15
C GLU A 173 9.63 -2.44 6.13
N ASN A 174 10.18 -3.46 5.46
CA ASN A 174 9.47 -4.28 4.48
C ASN A 174 8.30 -5.03 5.12
N GLY A 175 7.09 -4.86 4.58
CA GLY A 175 5.96 -5.70 5.02
C GLY A 175 4.56 -5.25 4.61
N SER A 176 4.38 -4.03 4.10
CA SER A 176 3.06 -3.55 3.69
C SER A 176 2.65 -4.09 2.31
N ALA A 177 1.36 -4.37 2.16
CA ALA A 177 0.69 -4.46 0.87
C ALA A 177 0.16 -3.10 0.39
N ALA A 178 0.15 -2.06 1.23
CA ALA A 178 -0.26 -0.72 0.84
C ALA A 178 0.70 0.37 1.34
N ALA A 179 0.87 1.42 0.53
CA ALA A 179 1.67 2.58 0.91
C ALA A 179 0.90 3.46 1.92
N PRO A 180 1.58 4.12 2.87
CA PRO A 180 1.01 5.23 3.62
C PRO A 180 0.91 6.44 2.68
N THR A 181 -0.19 6.51 1.92
CA THR A 181 -0.32 7.39 0.73
C THR A 181 -0.16 8.87 1.03
N ALA A 182 -0.63 9.37 2.18
CA ALA A 182 -0.40 10.75 2.61
C ALA A 182 1.09 11.07 2.83
N GLY A 183 1.89 10.06 3.21
CA GLY A 183 3.33 10.19 3.34
C GLY A 183 4.07 10.38 2.01
N LEU A 184 3.43 10.03 0.88
CA LEU A 184 4.05 10.09 -0.45
C LEU A 184 4.32 11.53 -0.92
N HIS A 185 3.70 12.53 -0.30
CA HIS A 185 3.88 13.94 -0.65
C HIS A 185 5.18 14.55 -0.09
N PHE A 186 5.75 13.95 0.96
CA PHE A 186 6.99 14.44 1.56
C PHE A 186 8.21 14.14 0.70
N THR A 187 9.11 15.12 0.63
CA THR A 187 10.47 14.98 0.09
C THR A 187 11.48 15.03 1.24
N GLU A 188 12.70 14.54 1.01
CA GLU A 188 13.78 14.64 2.00
C GLU A 188 14.06 16.10 2.37
N GLU A 189 14.07 17.00 1.39
CA GLU A 189 14.25 18.44 1.60
C GLU A 189 13.15 19.03 2.50
N LEU A 190 11.90 18.65 2.27
CA LEU A 190 10.77 19.15 3.06
C LEU A 190 10.84 18.64 4.51
N LEU A 191 11.16 17.37 4.71
CA LEU A 191 11.33 16.79 6.04
C LEU A 191 12.49 17.45 6.80
N GLU A 192 13.57 17.79 6.10
CA GLU A 192 14.70 18.51 6.70
C GLU A 192 14.30 19.94 7.10
N LYS A 193 13.51 20.65 6.29
CA LYS A 193 12.95 21.96 6.67
C LYS A 193 12.06 21.87 7.91
N ILE A 194 11.19 20.86 7.98
CA ILE A 194 10.31 20.61 9.12
C ILE A 194 11.13 20.35 10.39
N LYS A 195 12.14 19.49 10.30
CA LYS A 195 13.04 19.18 11.41
C LYS A 195 13.82 20.41 11.88
N ASN A 196 14.32 21.23 10.95
CA ASN A 196 15.05 22.47 11.26
C ASN A 196 14.16 23.56 11.89
N LYS A 197 12.84 23.52 11.68
CA LYS A 197 11.86 24.35 12.40
C LYS A 197 11.65 23.91 13.86
N GLY A 198 12.24 22.79 14.28
CA GLY A 198 12.11 22.25 15.64
C GLY A 198 10.93 21.28 15.82
N VAL A 199 10.35 20.79 14.72
CA VAL A 199 9.35 19.72 14.73
C VAL A 199 10.04 18.37 14.86
N LYS A 200 9.49 17.47 15.68
CA LYS A 200 10.00 16.11 15.86
C LYS A 200 9.41 15.18 14.81
N LEU A 201 10.27 14.52 14.03
CA LEU A 201 9.86 13.40 13.18
C LEU A 201 9.85 12.12 14.02
N VAL A 202 8.67 11.50 14.15
CA VAL A 202 8.47 10.26 14.91
C VAL A 202 8.04 9.17 13.95
N PHE A 203 8.69 8.02 14.02
CA PHE A 203 8.43 6.89 13.13
C PHE A 203 7.72 5.77 13.88
N LEU A 204 6.74 5.17 13.22
CA LEU A 204 6.13 3.91 13.62
C LEU A 204 6.05 3.00 12.40
N THR A 205 5.97 1.70 12.64
CA THR A 205 5.80 0.71 11.58
C THR A 205 4.42 0.10 11.68
N LEU A 206 3.62 0.26 10.63
CA LEU A 206 2.35 -0.43 10.47
C LEU A 206 2.29 -1.06 9.07
N HIS A 207 2.29 -2.40 9.05
CA HIS A 207 2.00 -3.17 7.84
C HIS A 207 0.49 -3.27 7.65
N VAL A 208 0.03 -2.97 6.44
CA VAL A 208 -1.37 -3.02 6.01
C VAL A 208 -1.49 -3.92 4.80
#